data_AF-A0A938IAB1-F1
#
_entry.id   AF-A0A938IAB1-F1
#
_cell.length_a   1.000
_cell.length_b   1.000
_cell.length_c   1.000
_cell.angle_alpha   90.00
_cell.angle_beta   90.00
_cell.angle_gamma   90.00
#
_symmetry.space_group_name_H-M   'P 1'
#
loop_
_entity.id
_entity.type
_entity.pdbx_description
1 polymer ?
#
loop_
_entity_poly.entity_id
_entity_poly.type
_entity_poly.pdbx_seq_one_letter_code
_entity_poly.pdbx_strand_id
1 'polypeptide(L)'
;MLVPLCYDAVLFDLDGTLVATDRFWVEAARAGAQRAFAELGLAREAPSGAQWMSLVGYPLADGMRRLFPDLSPEQFERVLACCVEEEEAALRAGGAALLPGVAETLDELRSAGVRLGIASNCARGYLDRMMHGLELGLWVEEARCLASPGVRDKADMIRDLLATFGTRSAVFVGDRRGDGEAAHANAIPRIHYAGAFAEPSDEECSDARIEQMGELLPLLGRRAQGVGQALARVGAERAAGTRAFGVSGPLGAGKSLWARDAARWLAAHGRRAAVIELDDYLLEPEKACTRVADPLGMTYDLPAVLDLLARHARGERVDALRSPEARASRLEGEPAAGLDPAEVLILCGPYLLDARLRAALPALVYLEADDETCLKRLAARDVPLRGPEVLIQARRVHLPLQRQVEEKADWAGVVRLAGADVLGGGLPPATRPAYTP
;
A
#
# COMPACT_ATOMS: atom_id res chain seq x y z
N MET A 1 -24.65 6.67 -1.42
CA MET A 1 -23.69 5.94 -0.59
C MET A 1 -22.32 6.19 -1.17
N LEU A 2 -21.36 6.66 -0.35
CA LEU A 2 -19.96 6.76 -0.77
C LEU A 2 -19.47 5.34 -1.11
N VAL A 3 -18.91 5.18 -2.30
CA VAL A 3 -18.24 3.94 -2.71
C VAL A 3 -17.12 3.66 -1.69
N PRO A 4 -16.97 2.42 -1.18
CA PRO A 4 -15.95 2.14 -0.16
C PRO A 4 -14.56 2.45 -0.72
N LEU A 5 -13.72 3.12 0.08
CA LEU A 5 -12.31 3.23 -0.23
C LEU A 5 -11.71 1.82 -0.07
N CYS A 6 -11.24 1.23 -1.17
CA CYS A 6 -10.61 -0.09 -1.19
C CYS A 6 -9.17 -0.06 -0.64
N TYR A 7 -8.94 0.71 0.43
CA TYR A 7 -7.67 0.83 1.14
C TYR A 7 -7.93 0.69 2.63
N ASP A 8 -7.08 -0.05 3.32
CA ASP A 8 -7.14 -0.22 4.79
C ASP A 8 -6.39 0.91 5.50
N ALA A 9 -5.35 1.45 4.88
CA ALA A 9 -4.55 2.53 5.46
C ALA A 9 -4.01 3.51 4.41
N VAL A 10 -3.77 4.75 4.86
CA VAL A 10 -2.99 5.76 4.12
C VAL A 10 -1.87 6.23 5.04
N LEU A 11 -0.64 6.13 4.55
CA LEU A 11 0.55 6.61 5.24
C LEU A 11 1.00 7.91 4.60
N PHE A 12 1.46 8.86 5.41
CA PHE A 12 1.88 10.17 4.95
C PHE A 12 3.33 10.46 5.38
N ASP A 13 4.07 11.17 4.53
CA ASP A 13 5.14 12.03 5.03
C ASP A 13 4.55 13.23 5.81
N LEU A 14 5.40 13.96 6.55
CA LEU A 14 5.00 15.11 7.33
C LEU A 14 5.30 16.44 6.63
N ASP A 15 6.57 16.69 6.31
CA ASP A 15 7.08 18.02 5.97
C ASP A 15 6.96 18.26 4.46
N GLY A 16 6.15 19.25 4.05
CA GLY A 16 5.84 19.45 2.64
C GLY A 16 4.71 18.55 2.12
N THR A 17 4.19 17.66 2.96
CA THR A 17 3.06 16.77 2.64
C THR A 17 1.81 17.05 3.48
N LEU A 18 1.93 17.05 4.81
CA LEU A 18 0.84 17.45 5.73
C LEU A 18 1.06 18.87 6.26
N VAL A 19 2.32 19.23 6.54
CA VAL A 19 2.72 20.49 7.15
C VAL A 19 3.27 21.43 6.07
N ALA A 20 2.84 22.69 6.13
CA ALA A 20 3.33 23.77 5.28
C ALA A 20 4.68 24.29 5.81
N THR A 21 5.70 23.43 5.81
CA THR A 21 7.01 23.66 6.43
C THR A 21 7.72 24.89 5.87
N ASP A 22 7.51 25.19 4.60
CA ASP A 22 8.01 26.37 3.90
C ASP A 22 7.60 27.70 4.56
N ARG A 23 6.44 27.74 5.23
CA ARG A 23 5.88 28.96 5.81
C ARG A 23 6.61 29.44 7.06
N PHE A 24 7.37 28.58 7.74
CA PHE A 24 8.06 28.94 8.97
C PHE A 24 9.55 28.57 8.95
N TRP A 25 9.92 27.43 8.36
CA TRP A 25 11.26 26.88 8.49
C TRP A 25 12.32 27.74 7.79
N VAL A 26 12.00 28.31 6.61
CA VAL A 26 12.96 29.12 5.85
C VAL A 26 13.45 30.34 6.64
N GLU A 27 12.53 31.08 7.25
CA GLU A 27 12.89 32.27 8.03
C GLU A 27 13.54 31.90 9.36
N ALA A 28 13.10 30.82 10.02
CA ALA A 28 13.74 30.32 11.24
C ALA A 28 15.19 29.85 11.00
N ALA A 29 15.41 29.04 9.96
CA ALA A 29 16.74 28.55 9.57
C ALA A 29 17.66 29.70 9.13
N ARG A 30 17.14 30.68 8.39
CA ARG A 30 17.89 31.89 8.03
C ARG A 30 18.31 32.68 9.28
N ALA A 31 17.38 32.93 10.21
CA ALA A 31 17.68 33.64 11.45
C ALA A 31 18.74 32.90 12.28
N GLY A 32 18.62 31.58 12.40
CA GLY A 32 19.57 30.74 13.14
C GLY A 32 20.96 30.76 12.51
N ALA A 33 21.04 30.61 11.18
CA ALA A 33 22.31 30.67 10.45
C ALA A 33 22.97 32.05 10.59
N GLN A 34 22.21 33.15 10.43
CA GLN A 34 22.72 34.51 10.59
C GLN A 34 23.25 34.77 12.01
N ARG A 35 22.52 34.31 13.02
CA ARG A 35 22.96 34.39 14.42
C ARG A 35 24.27 33.65 14.64
N ALA A 36 24.36 32.40 14.17
CA ALA A 36 25.57 31.60 14.29
C ALA A 36 26.76 32.23 13.54
N PHE A 37 26.56 32.76 12.34
CA PHE A 37 27.64 33.42 11.59
C PHE A 37 28.17 34.66 12.32
N ALA A 38 27.29 35.46 12.91
CA ALA A 38 27.68 36.62 13.71
C ALA A 38 28.49 36.20 14.96
N GLU A 39 28.03 35.18 15.68
CA GLU A 39 28.72 34.67 16.87
C GLU A 39 30.10 34.06 16.56
N LEU A 40 30.23 33.39 15.41
CA LEU A 40 31.47 32.77 14.97
C LEU A 40 32.40 33.74 14.21
N GLY A 41 31.97 34.97 13.96
CA GLY A 41 32.72 35.95 13.15
C GLY A 41 32.89 35.56 11.68
N LEU A 42 31.94 34.78 11.14
CA LEU A 42 31.97 34.31 9.74
C LEU A 42 31.33 35.35 8.81
N ALA A 43 32.10 35.85 7.86
CA ALA A 43 31.58 36.70 6.78
C ALA A 43 30.94 35.82 5.70
N ARG A 44 29.67 35.43 5.90
CA ARG A 44 28.92 34.54 5.00
C ARG A 44 27.48 35.02 4.84
N GLU A 45 26.94 34.87 3.63
CA GLU A 45 25.52 35.06 3.37
C GLU A 45 24.70 33.83 3.76
N ALA A 46 23.48 34.04 4.25
CA ALA A 46 22.56 32.94 4.52
C ALA A 46 22.07 32.31 3.21
N PRO A 47 21.86 30.98 3.17
CA PRO A 47 21.25 30.33 2.03
C PRO A 47 19.90 30.96 1.62
N SER A 48 19.61 30.92 0.33
CA SER A 48 18.32 31.30 -0.24
C SER A 48 17.19 30.37 0.24
N GLY A 49 15.94 30.81 0.11
CA GLY A 49 14.78 29.99 0.48
C GLY A 49 14.74 28.66 -0.27
N ALA A 50 15.08 28.65 -1.57
CA ALA A 50 15.16 27.42 -2.37
C ALA A 50 16.23 26.45 -1.83
N GLN A 51 17.40 26.97 -1.42
CA GLN A 51 18.46 26.15 -0.82
C GLN A 51 18.02 25.55 0.53
N TRP A 52 17.30 26.31 1.37
CA TRP A 52 16.72 25.76 2.59
C TRP A 52 15.68 24.68 2.31
N MET A 53 14.80 24.92 1.33
CA MET A 53 13.76 23.96 0.97
C MET A 53 14.30 22.69 0.30
N SER A 54 15.49 22.73 -0.31
CA SER A 54 16.16 21.52 -0.82
C SER A 54 16.59 20.54 0.29
N LEU A 55 16.56 20.97 1.57
CA LEU A 55 16.86 20.11 2.71
C LEU A 55 15.67 19.26 3.16
N VAL A 56 14.45 19.70 2.88
CA VAL A 56 13.24 19.01 3.32
C VAL A 56 13.21 17.61 2.70
N GLY A 57 12.91 16.61 3.53
CA GLY A 57 12.98 15.19 3.18
C GLY A 57 14.27 14.48 3.60
N TYR A 58 15.36 15.20 3.88
CA TYR A 58 16.58 14.62 4.45
C TYR A 58 16.59 14.68 5.98
N PRO A 59 17.37 13.81 6.65
CA PRO A 59 17.77 14.06 8.03
C PRO A 59 18.42 15.44 8.12
N LEU A 60 17.98 16.29 9.06
CA LEU A 60 18.37 17.70 9.12
C LEU A 60 19.89 17.90 9.09
N ALA A 61 20.65 17.16 9.88
CA ALA A 61 22.10 17.26 9.91
C ALA A 61 22.75 16.95 8.55
N ASP A 62 22.25 15.95 7.83
CA ASP A 62 22.77 15.57 6.52
C ASP A 62 22.43 16.62 5.45
N GLY A 63 21.22 17.20 5.51
CA GLY A 63 20.84 18.33 4.68
C GLY A 63 21.74 19.54 4.93
N MET A 64 21.91 19.93 6.20
CA MET A 64 22.75 21.05 6.61
C MET A 64 24.19 20.92 6.13
N ARG A 65 24.78 19.70 6.17
CA ARG A 65 26.14 19.45 5.68
C ARG A 65 26.30 19.76 4.19
N ARG A 66 25.24 19.65 3.39
CA ARG A 66 25.27 19.99 1.96
C ARG A 66 25.32 21.50 1.70
N LEU A 67 24.69 22.30 2.56
CA LEU A 67 24.74 23.77 2.46
C LEU A 67 26.02 24.36 3.03
N PHE A 68 26.62 23.66 3.99
CA PHE A 68 27.78 24.13 4.74
C PHE A 68 28.94 23.11 4.71
N PRO A 69 29.39 22.65 3.52
CA PRO A 69 30.41 21.60 3.42
C PRO A 69 31.80 22.07 3.86
N ASP A 70 32.01 23.38 3.96
CA ASP A 70 33.27 24.04 4.26
C ASP A 70 33.43 24.44 5.74
N LEU A 71 32.39 24.27 6.57
CA LEU A 71 32.47 24.57 8.01
C LEU A 71 33.25 23.49 8.76
N SER A 72 34.02 23.90 9.78
CA SER A 72 34.60 22.96 10.74
C SER A 72 33.49 22.24 11.53
N PRO A 73 33.78 21.09 12.16
CA PRO A 73 32.79 20.39 12.99
C PRO A 73 32.14 21.29 14.05
N GLU A 74 32.92 22.12 14.74
CA GLU A 74 32.44 23.01 15.80
C GLU A 74 31.56 24.15 15.24
N GLN A 75 31.97 24.72 14.11
CA GLN A 75 31.19 25.75 13.41
C GLN A 75 29.87 25.17 12.92
N PHE A 76 29.91 23.98 12.33
CA PHE A 76 28.73 23.27 11.85
C PHE A 76 27.75 22.97 12.98
N GLU A 77 28.24 22.43 14.10
CA GLU A 77 27.41 22.15 15.29
C GLU A 77 26.73 23.42 15.81
N ARG A 78 27.45 24.55 15.86
CA ARG A 78 26.84 25.82 16.31
C ARG A 78 25.78 26.34 15.34
N VAL A 79 26.02 26.27 14.03
CA VAL A 79 25.04 26.67 13.01
C VAL A 79 23.79 25.79 13.09
N LEU A 80 23.96 24.48 13.20
CA LEU A 80 22.85 23.53 13.36
C LEU A 80 22.04 23.83 14.62
N ALA A 81 22.71 24.01 15.77
CA ALA A 81 22.06 24.32 17.04
C ALA A 81 21.24 25.61 16.95
N CYS A 82 21.80 26.68 16.38
CA CYS A 82 21.07 27.94 16.25
C CYS A 82 19.83 27.82 15.36
N CYS A 83 19.90 27.06 14.25
CA CYS A 83 18.75 26.82 13.38
C CYS A 83 17.64 26.04 14.10
N VAL A 84 18.00 25.00 14.86
CA VAL A 84 17.04 24.22 15.66
C VAL A 84 16.41 25.09 16.74
N GLU A 85 17.19 25.92 17.45
CA GLU A 85 16.67 26.83 18.48
C GLU A 85 15.64 27.83 17.92
N GLU A 86 15.90 28.41 16.74
CA GLU A 86 14.98 29.34 16.07
C GLU A 86 13.73 28.63 15.52
N GLU A 87 13.86 27.41 15.01
CA GLU A 87 12.72 26.58 14.62
C GLU A 87 11.82 26.28 15.82
N GLU A 88 12.40 25.81 16.91
CA GLU A 88 11.62 25.56 18.10
C GLU A 88 10.90 26.82 18.61
N ALA A 89 11.55 27.99 18.51
CA ALA A 89 10.94 29.26 18.86
C ALA A 89 9.75 29.60 17.94
N ALA A 90 9.91 29.44 16.61
CA ALA A 90 8.83 29.63 15.65
C ALA A 90 7.66 28.66 15.91
N LEU A 91 7.95 27.39 16.20
CA LEU A 91 6.94 26.39 16.56
C LEU A 91 6.27 26.67 17.91
N ARG A 92 6.95 27.31 18.87
CA ARG A 92 6.35 27.81 20.13
C ARG A 92 5.43 29.00 19.91
N ALA A 93 5.73 29.83 18.93
CA ALA A 93 4.89 30.95 18.53
C ALA A 93 3.69 30.54 17.65
N GLY A 94 3.52 29.25 17.33
CA GLY A 94 2.44 28.76 16.48
C GLY A 94 2.68 28.96 14.98
N GLY A 95 3.94 29.01 14.54
CA GLY A 95 4.30 29.20 13.12
C GLY A 95 3.96 28.03 12.20
N ALA A 96 3.74 26.82 12.74
CA ALA A 96 3.36 25.65 11.95
C ALA A 96 1.88 25.71 11.55
N ALA A 97 1.59 25.28 10.33
CA ALA A 97 0.23 25.13 9.82
C ALA A 97 0.12 23.90 8.92
N LEU A 98 -1.07 23.32 8.85
CA LEU A 98 -1.39 22.31 7.85
C LEU A 98 -1.42 22.92 6.45
N LEU A 99 -1.10 22.10 5.45
CA LEU A 99 -1.36 22.45 4.06
C LEU A 99 -2.87 22.56 3.80
N PRO A 100 -3.31 23.41 2.85
CA PRO A 100 -4.74 23.55 2.53
C PRO A 100 -5.39 22.21 2.16
N GLY A 101 -6.57 21.94 2.72
CA GLY A 101 -7.34 20.71 2.46
C GLY A 101 -6.90 19.49 3.25
N VAL A 102 -5.82 19.56 4.04
CA VAL A 102 -5.34 18.40 4.82
C VAL A 102 -6.35 18.00 5.88
N ALA A 103 -6.86 18.94 6.68
CA ALA A 103 -7.79 18.61 7.77
C ALA A 103 -9.06 17.93 7.24
N GLU A 104 -9.64 18.48 6.16
CA GLU A 104 -10.82 17.94 5.50
C GLU A 104 -10.56 16.54 4.93
N THR A 105 -9.45 16.36 4.21
CA THR A 105 -9.07 15.06 3.63
C THR A 105 -8.84 14.00 4.71
N LEU A 106 -8.17 14.33 5.82
CA LEU A 106 -7.93 13.38 6.92
C LEU A 106 -9.24 12.99 7.61
N ASP A 107 -10.18 13.93 7.78
CA ASP A 107 -11.50 13.64 8.36
C ASP A 107 -12.33 12.71 7.47
N GLU A 108 -12.33 12.94 6.16
CA GLU A 108 -13.04 12.09 5.21
C GLU A 108 -12.43 10.68 5.12
N LEU A 109 -11.10 10.55 5.12
CA LEU A 109 -10.42 9.25 5.14
C LEU A 109 -10.79 8.45 6.40
N ARG A 110 -10.75 9.10 7.57
CA ARG A 110 -11.11 8.48 8.85
C ARG A 110 -12.59 8.06 8.87
N SER A 111 -13.46 8.93 8.36
CA SER A 111 -14.90 8.64 8.24
C SER A 111 -15.20 7.46 7.30
N ALA A 112 -14.33 7.22 6.32
CA ALA A 112 -14.38 6.04 5.45
C ALA A 112 -13.77 4.77 6.09
N GLY A 113 -13.29 4.84 7.34
CA GLY A 113 -12.70 3.72 8.07
C GLY A 113 -11.26 3.40 7.67
N VAL A 114 -10.56 4.35 7.04
CA VAL A 114 -9.16 4.21 6.64
C VAL A 114 -8.26 4.59 7.81
N ARG A 115 -7.26 3.74 8.11
CA ARG A 115 -6.27 4.00 9.17
C ARG A 115 -5.19 4.96 8.68
N LEU A 116 -4.77 5.89 9.53
CA LEU A 116 -3.86 6.97 9.14
C LEU A 116 -2.56 6.90 9.94
N GLY A 117 -1.43 6.94 9.23
CA GLY A 117 -0.10 6.90 9.85
C GLY A 117 0.88 7.91 9.25
N ILE A 118 1.91 8.29 10.01
CA ILE A 118 2.98 9.20 9.56
C ILE A 118 4.34 8.48 9.57
N ALA A 119 5.14 8.65 8.53
CA ALA A 119 6.55 8.28 8.50
C ALA A 119 7.42 9.45 7.99
N SER A 120 8.15 10.10 8.89
CA SER A 120 8.95 11.29 8.58
C SER A 120 10.41 11.13 8.99
N ASN A 121 11.33 11.72 8.22
CA ASN A 121 12.76 11.73 8.55
C ASN A 121 13.14 12.73 9.66
N CYS A 122 12.15 13.36 10.31
CA CYS A 122 12.39 14.34 11.37
C CYS A 122 12.94 13.73 12.67
N ALA A 123 13.35 14.60 13.60
CA ALA A 123 13.74 14.21 14.95
C ALA A 123 12.50 13.93 15.83
N ARG A 124 12.66 13.12 16.88
CA ARG A 124 11.57 12.78 17.83
C ARG A 124 10.91 14.02 18.42
N GLY A 125 11.68 14.96 18.96
CA GLY A 125 11.13 16.17 19.58
C GLY A 125 10.33 17.04 18.60
N TYR A 126 10.75 17.10 17.32
CA TYR A 126 10.02 17.79 16.27
C TYR A 126 8.70 17.09 15.94
N LEU A 127 8.73 15.76 15.76
CA LEU A 127 7.51 14.97 15.50
C LEU A 127 6.48 15.18 16.60
N ASP A 128 6.89 15.03 17.87
CA ASP A 128 5.99 15.17 19.01
C ASP A 128 5.38 16.57 19.07
N ARG A 129 6.18 17.60 18.76
CA ARG A 129 5.71 18.99 18.71
C ARG A 129 4.71 19.24 17.58
N MET A 130 4.90 18.64 16.40
CA MET A 130 3.94 18.74 15.30
C MET A 130 2.65 17.97 15.61
N MET A 131 2.76 16.76 16.17
CA MET A 131 1.60 15.97 16.58
C MET A 131 0.72 16.70 17.58
N HIS A 132 1.32 17.41 18.54
CA HIS A 132 0.58 18.21 19.52
C HIS A 132 0.13 19.57 18.99
N GLY A 133 1.02 20.32 18.35
CA GLY A 133 0.76 21.71 17.94
C GLY A 133 -0.25 21.85 16.81
N LEU A 134 -0.37 20.83 15.96
CA LEU A 134 -1.36 20.76 14.86
C LEU A 134 -2.51 19.78 15.16
N GLU A 135 -2.56 19.26 16.38
CA GLU A 135 -3.58 18.30 16.83
C GLU A 135 -3.74 17.08 15.89
N LEU A 136 -2.65 16.64 15.25
CA LEU A 136 -2.69 15.54 14.28
C LEU A 136 -3.22 14.23 14.87
N GLY A 137 -3.10 14.05 16.20
CA GLY A 137 -3.66 12.91 16.92
C GLY A 137 -5.19 12.78 16.85
N LEU A 138 -5.92 13.81 16.36
CA LEU A 138 -7.34 13.70 16.04
C LEU A 138 -7.61 12.68 14.91
N TRP A 139 -6.64 12.52 14.00
CA TRP A 139 -6.77 11.67 12.81
C TRP A 139 -5.74 10.54 12.77
N VAL A 140 -4.48 10.85 13.08
CA VAL A 140 -3.34 9.95 12.92
C VAL A 140 -3.24 9.01 14.12
N GLU A 141 -3.31 7.71 13.84
CA GLU A 141 -3.23 6.65 14.86
C GLU A 141 -1.79 6.39 15.30
N GLU A 142 -0.86 6.39 14.34
CA GLU A 142 0.53 5.97 14.56
C GLU A 142 1.51 6.86 13.80
N ALA A 143 2.63 7.21 14.41
CA ALA A 143 3.67 7.99 13.77
C ALA A 143 5.06 7.39 14.03
N ARG A 144 5.93 7.46 13.03
CA ARG A 144 7.32 7.02 13.07
C ARG A 144 8.26 8.12 12.59
N CYS A 145 9.39 8.22 13.27
CA CYS A 145 10.55 9.02 12.88
C CYS A 145 11.86 8.23 12.96
N LEU A 146 12.99 8.82 12.58
CA LEU A 146 14.31 8.15 12.57
C LEU A 146 14.75 7.62 13.94
N ALA A 147 14.25 8.20 15.03
CA ALA A 147 14.53 7.75 16.39
C ALA A 147 13.58 6.64 16.88
N SER A 148 12.69 6.14 16.02
CA SER A 148 11.78 5.05 16.41
C SER A 148 12.54 3.72 16.58
N PRO A 149 12.12 2.84 17.50
CA PRO A 149 12.78 1.56 17.69
C PRO A 149 12.83 0.73 16.40
N GLY A 150 13.99 0.16 16.09
CA GLY A 150 14.16 -0.73 14.92
C GLY A 150 14.12 -0.03 13.56
N VAL A 151 14.11 1.30 13.51
CA VAL A 151 14.09 2.09 12.28
C VAL A 151 15.50 2.57 11.93
N ARG A 152 15.96 2.31 10.71
CA ARG A 152 17.20 2.87 10.14
C ARG A 152 16.92 3.90 9.06
N ASP A 153 15.82 3.73 8.34
CA ASP A 153 15.41 4.57 7.23
C ASP A 153 13.87 4.63 7.13
N LYS A 154 13.36 5.42 6.19
CA LYS A 154 11.92 5.56 5.96
C LYS A 154 11.25 4.25 5.51
N ALA A 155 11.97 3.36 4.82
CA ALA A 155 11.41 2.07 4.43
C ALA A 155 11.14 1.19 5.66
N ASP A 156 12.01 1.22 6.68
CA ASP A 156 11.77 0.58 7.96
C ASP A 156 10.55 1.17 8.68
N MET A 157 10.34 2.49 8.63
CA MET A 157 9.15 3.14 9.21
C MET A 157 7.85 2.67 8.56
N ILE A 158 7.79 2.67 7.23
CA ILE A 158 6.63 2.20 6.48
C ILE A 158 6.37 0.72 6.79
N ARG A 159 7.42 -0.10 6.83
CA ARG A 159 7.30 -1.54 7.16
C ARG A 159 6.66 -1.75 8.53
N ASP A 160 7.12 -1.01 9.54
CA ASP A 160 6.61 -1.09 10.89
C ASP A 160 5.14 -0.62 10.99
N LEU A 161 4.78 0.46 10.30
CA LEU A 161 3.39 0.93 10.23
C LEU A 161 2.47 -0.09 9.56
N LEU A 162 2.88 -0.70 8.45
CA LEU A 162 2.11 -1.77 7.79
C LEU A 162 1.91 -2.99 8.70
N ALA A 163 2.95 -3.35 9.46
CA ALA A 163 2.86 -4.44 10.46
C ALA A 163 1.92 -4.07 11.61
N THR A 164 2.06 -2.86 12.17
CA THR A 164 1.20 -2.32 13.24
C THR A 164 -0.27 -2.26 12.80
N PHE A 165 -0.50 -1.89 11.54
CA PHE A 165 -1.84 -1.84 10.97
C PHE A 165 -2.39 -3.20 10.54
N GLY A 166 -1.54 -4.23 10.50
CA GLY A 166 -1.92 -5.57 10.06
C GLY A 166 -2.39 -5.61 8.61
N THR A 167 -1.90 -4.72 7.76
CA THR A 167 -2.37 -4.60 6.37
C THR A 167 -1.27 -4.31 5.36
N ARG A 168 -1.51 -4.74 4.13
CA ARG A 168 -0.76 -4.37 2.93
C ARG A 168 -1.64 -3.63 1.92
N SER A 169 -2.92 -3.41 2.22
CA SER A 169 -3.81 -2.57 1.41
C SER A 169 -3.63 -1.12 1.82
N ALA A 170 -2.49 -0.54 1.45
CA ALA A 170 -2.14 0.83 1.82
C ALA A 170 -1.53 1.59 0.65
N VAL A 171 -1.47 2.91 0.77
CA VAL A 171 -0.63 3.79 -0.06
C VAL A 171 0.24 4.67 0.82
N PHE A 172 1.31 5.17 0.25
CA PHE A 172 2.12 6.22 0.83
C PHE A 172 1.91 7.53 0.07
N VAL A 173 1.72 8.64 0.78
CA VAL A 173 1.61 9.99 0.21
C VAL A 173 2.82 10.79 0.66
N GLY A 174 3.58 11.35 -0.29
CA GLY A 174 4.79 12.11 0.02
C GLY A 174 5.25 13.00 -1.13
N ASP A 175 5.98 14.06 -0.81
CA ASP A 175 6.47 15.05 -1.77
C ASP A 175 7.84 14.71 -2.35
N ARG A 176 8.62 13.80 -1.76
CA ARG A 176 10.01 13.55 -2.18
C ARG A 176 10.22 12.23 -2.89
N ARG A 177 11.29 12.16 -3.70
CA ARG A 177 11.70 10.89 -4.35
C ARG A 177 11.93 9.75 -3.36
N GLY A 178 12.54 10.07 -2.22
CA GLY A 178 12.83 9.10 -1.16
C GLY A 178 11.56 8.46 -0.56
N ASP A 179 10.41 9.14 -0.64
CA ASP A 179 9.12 8.56 -0.26
C ASP A 179 8.67 7.47 -1.23
N GLY A 180 8.86 7.72 -2.54
CA GLY A 180 8.60 6.73 -3.60
C GLY A 180 9.47 5.48 -3.44
N GLU A 181 10.78 5.69 -3.26
CA GLU A 181 11.73 4.60 -3.01
C GLU A 181 11.34 3.76 -1.77
N ALA A 182 10.97 4.42 -0.67
CA ALA A 182 10.58 3.75 0.58
C ALA A 182 9.24 2.99 0.47
N ALA A 183 8.27 3.56 -0.24
CA ALA A 183 6.99 2.93 -0.52
C ALA A 183 7.15 1.68 -1.41
N HIS A 184 7.93 1.79 -2.50
CA HIS A 184 8.22 0.69 -3.41
C HIS A 184 9.04 -0.42 -2.75
N ALA A 185 9.98 -0.08 -1.86
CA ALA A 185 10.69 -1.06 -1.04
C ALA A 185 9.75 -1.89 -0.14
N ASN A 186 8.59 -1.34 0.20
CA ASN A 186 7.53 -2.01 0.94
C ASN A 186 6.40 -2.56 0.07
N ALA A 187 6.56 -2.49 -1.26
CA ALA A 187 5.60 -2.94 -2.25
C ALA A 187 4.20 -2.32 -2.10
N ILE A 188 4.13 -1.05 -1.70
CA ILE A 188 2.90 -0.25 -1.69
C ILE A 188 3.00 0.91 -2.69
N PRO A 189 1.88 1.36 -3.30
CA PRO A 189 1.89 2.49 -4.21
C PRO A 189 2.28 3.80 -3.51
N ARG A 190 2.99 4.65 -4.23
CA ARG A 190 3.28 6.03 -3.84
C ARG A 190 2.45 7.03 -4.63
N ILE A 191 1.79 7.92 -3.91
CA ILE A 191 1.17 9.14 -4.43
C ILE A 191 2.12 10.30 -4.19
N HIS A 192 2.58 10.92 -5.27
CA HIS A 192 3.34 12.15 -5.21
C HIS A 192 2.41 13.32 -4.90
N TYR A 193 2.67 14.02 -3.80
CA TYR A 193 2.10 15.34 -3.56
C TYR A 193 3.02 16.39 -4.19
N ALA A 194 2.61 16.96 -5.32
CA ALA A 194 3.37 17.96 -6.06
C ALA A 194 3.17 19.36 -5.49
N GLY A 195 3.63 19.56 -4.25
CA GLY A 195 3.64 20.86 -3.60
C GLY A 195 4.53 21.89 -4.33
N ALA A 196 4.49 23.15 -3.90
CA ALA A 196 5.17 24.27 -4.57
C ALA A 196 6.71 24.14 -4.69
N PHE A 197 7.31 23.20 -3.97
CA PHE A 197 8.77 22.98 -3.92
C PHE A 197 9.19 21.58 -4.38
N ALA A 198 8.28 20.80 -4.96
CA ALA A 198 8.61 19.52 -5.55
C ALA A 198 9.47 19.73 -6.81
N GLU A 199 10.56 18.97 -6.94
CA GLU A 199 11.38 18.98 -8.15
C GLU A 199 10.87 17.91 -9.14
N PRO A 200 11.12 18.05 -10.46
CA PRO A 200 10.72 17.02 -11.43
C PRO A 200 11.27 15.62 -11.10
N SER A 201 12.44 15.54 -10.49
CA SER A 201 13.06 14.30 -10.00
C SER A 201 12.30 13.68 -8.82
N ASP A 202 11.53 14.48 -8.06
CA ASP A 202 10.70 13.99 -6.96
C ASP A 202 9.47 13.23 -7.45
N GLU A 203 9.04 13.43 -8.70
CA GLU A 203 7.97 12.66 -9.34
C GLU A 203 8.46 11.26 -9.79
N GLU A 204 9.78 11.05 -9.90
CA GLU A 204 10.33 9.72 -10.15
C GLU A 204 9.84 8.74 -9.07
N CYS A 205 9.62 7.49 -9.46
CA CYS A 205 9.06 6.47 -8.56
C CYS A 205 7.67 6.81 -7.98
N SER A 206 6.86 7.64 -8.66
CA SER A 206 5.44 7.81 -8.36
C SER A 206 4.56 6.82 -9.13
N ASP A 207 3.46 6.41 -8.49
CA ASP A 207 2.39 5.66 -9.13
C ASP A 207 1.19 6.56 -9.52
N ALA A 208 1.04 7.68 -8.82
CA ALA A 208 0.15 8.78 -9.20
C ALA A 208 0.65 10.09 -8.60
N ARG A 209 0.04 11.19 -9.07
CA ARG A 209 0.33 12.55 -8.64
C ARG A 209 -0.96 13.27 -8.27
N ILE A 210 -0.88 14.08 -7.22
CA ILE A 210 -1.88 15.08 -6.83
C ILE A 210 -1.18 16.42 -6.62
N GLU A 211 -1.88 17.51 -6.92
CA GLU A 211 -1.41 18.88 -6.67
C GLU A 211 -2.12 19.48 -5.45
N GLN A 212 -3.31 18.96 -5.12
CA GLN A 212 -4.11 19.40 -3.99
C GLN A 212 -4.50 18.20 -3.14
N MET A 213 -4.47 18.37 -1.80
CA MET A 213 -4.77 17.27 -0.88
C MET A 213 -6.22 16.75 -1.04
N GLY A 214 -7.15 17.60 -1.49
CA GLY A 214 -8.53 17.20 -1.79
C GLY A 214 -8.69 16.23 -2.98
N GLU A 215 -7.65 16.06 -3.81
CA GLU A 215 -7.68 15.09 -4.92
C GLU A 215 -7.42 13.66 -4.47
N LEU A 216 -6.94 13.47 -3.22
CA LEU A 216 -6.56 12.17 -2.70
C LEU A 216 -7.73 11.19 -2.63
N LEU A 217 -8.87 11.56 -2.06
CA LEU A 217 -10.02 10.65 -1.98
C LEU A 217 -10.56 10.25 -3.37
N PRO A 218 -10.82 11.20 -4.31
CA PRO A 218 -11.20 10.85 -5.67
C PRO A 218 -10.22 9.89 -6.34
N LEU A 219 -8.92 10.12 -6.15
CA LEU A 219 -7.85 9.27 -6.66
C LEU A 219 -7.93 7.84 -6.09
N LEU A 220 -8.04 7.70 -4.78
CA LEU A 220 -8.17 6.39 -4.11
C LEU A 220 -9.48 5.67 -4.48
N GLY A 221 -10.55 6.43 -4.72
CA GLY A 221 -11.85 5.91 -5.15
C GLY A 221 -11.81 5.20 -6.51
N ARG A 222 -10.82 5.51 -7.38
CA ARG A 222 -10.65 4.85 -8.68
C ARG A 222 -10.42 3.34 -8.56
N ARG A 223 -9.78 2.89 -7.47
CA ARG A 223 -9.59 1.45 -7.20
C ARG A 223 -10.93 0.72 -7.06
N ALA A 224 -11.85 1.30 -6.30
CA ALA A 224 -13.18 0.72 -6.12
C ALA A 224 -14.02 0.76 -7.40
N GLN A 225 -13.86 1.79 -8.23
CA GLN A 225 -14.48 1.86 -9.55
C GLN A 225 -13.99 0.74 -10.47
N GLY A 226 -12.68 0.50 -10.55
CA GLY A 226 -12.09 -0.58 -11.34
C GLY A 226 -12.58 -1.96 -10.89
N VAL A 227 -12.66 -2.19 -9.58
CA VAL A 227 -13.26 -3.41 -9.02
C VAL A 227 -14.71 -3.56 -9.46
N GLY A 228 -15.53 -2.51 -9.37
CA GLY A 228 -16.92 -2.53 -9.84
C GLY A 228 -17.07 -2.84 -11.33
N GLN A 229 -16.21 -2.27 -12.18
CA GLN A 229 -16.20 -2.54 -13.62
C GLN A 229 -15.85 -4.00 -13.93
N ALA A 230 -14.86 -4.56 -13.24
CA ALA A 230 -14.48 -5.97 -13.38
C ALA A 230 -15.60 -6.90 -12.89
N LEU A 231 -16.24 -6.59 -11.75
CA LEU A 231 -17.41 -7.31 -11.24
C LEU A 231 -18.57 -7.29 -12.23
N ALA A 232 -18.77 -6.16 -12.91
CA ALA A 232 -19.78 -6.03 -13.97
C ALA A 232 -19.52 -6.98 -15.15
N ARG A 233 -18.26 -7.13 -15.54
CA ARG A 233 -17.86 -8.00 -16.65
C ARG A 233 -17.96 -9.49 -16.31
N VAL A 234 -17.74 -9.89 -15.05
CA VAL A 234 -17.99 -11.27 -14.58
C VAL A 234 -19.45 -11.51 -14.16
N GLY A 235 -20.30 -10.48 -14.23
CA GLY A 235 -21.72 -10.54 -13.88
C GLY A 235 -21.98 -10.76 -12.40
N ALA A 236 -21.03 -10.43 -11.52
CA ALA A 236 -21.16 -10.61 -10.08
C ALA A 236 -21.83 -9.40 -9.38
N GLU A 237 -22.03 -8.28 -10.07
CA GLU A 237 -22.67 -7.10 -9.49
C GLU A 237 -24.19 -7.26 -9.33
N ARG A 238 -24.82 -8.11 -10.16
CA ARG A 238 -26.29 -8.30 -10.18
C ARG A 238 -26.73 -9.48 -9.33
N ALA A 239 -27.88 -9.35 -8.67
CA ALA A 239 -28.46 -10.42 -7.85
C ALA A 239 -28.78 -11.70 -8.65
N ALA A 240 -29.28 -11.56 -9.88
CA ALA A 240 -29.55 -12.67 -10.80
C ALA A 240 -28.30 -13.12 -11.59
N GLY A 241 -27.14 -12.54 -11.29
CA GLY A 241 -25.89 -12.82 -11.97
C GLY A 241 -25.12 -13.99 -11.37
N THR A 242 -23.81 -13.98 -11.59
CA THR A 242 -22.89 -15.02 -11.13
C THR A 242 -22.90 -15.13 -9.60
N ARG A 243 -23.01 -16.37 -9.10
CA ARG A 243 -22.95 -16.72 -7.67
C ARG A 243 -21.58 -17.22 -7.21
N ALA A 244 -20.69 -17.55 -8.14
CA ALA A 244 -19.30 -17.89 -7.88
C ALA A 244 -18.39 -17.43 -9.02
N PHE A 245 -17.29 -16.76 -8.70
CA PHE A 245 -16.26 -16.41 -9.68
C PHE A 245 -14.87 -16.56 -9.07
N GLY A 246 -13.85 -16.70 -9.92
CA GLY A 246 -12.48 -16.84 -9.45
C GLY A 246 -11.65 -15.58 -9.61
N VAL A 247 -10.60 -15.46 -8.80
CA VAL A 247 -9.54 -14.45 -8.92
C VAL A 247 -8.20 -15.15 -9.03
N SER A 248 -7.60 -15.10 -10.21
CA SER A 248 -6.38 -15.82 -10.56
C SER A 248 -5.28 -14.87 -11.05
N GLY A 249 -4.08 -15.41 -11.22
CA GLY A 249 -2.87 -14.64 -11.50
C GLY A 249 -1.62 -15.27 -10.90
N PRO A 250 -0.41 -14.83 -11.30
CA PRO A 250 0.83 -15.32 -10.74
C PRO A 250 0.94 -15.05 -9.24
N LEU A 251 1.82 -15.80 -8.58
CA LEU A 251 2.13 -15.61 -7.16
C LEU A 251 2.68 -14.17 -6.97
N GLY A 252 2.15 -13.42 -6.00
CA GLY A 252 2.52 -12.00 -5.82
C GLY A 252 1.69 -11.00 -6.63
N ALA A 253 0.77 -11.44 -7.48
CA ALA A 253 -0.08 -10.54 -8.29
C ALA A 253 -1.12 -9.70 -7.50
N GLY A 254 -1.29 -9.94 -6.20
CA GLY A 254 -2.27 -9.19 -5.37
C GLY A 254 -3.68 -9.78 -5.33
N LYS A 255 -3.86 -11.05 -5.74
CA LYS A 255 -5.16 -11.73 -5.81
C LYS A 255 -6.00 -11.63 -4.53
N SER A 256 -5.42 -11.95 -3.37
CA SER A 256 -6.12 -11.91 -2.08
C SER A 256 -6.62 -10.52 -1.72
N LEU A 257 -5.82 -9.48 -2.03
CA LEU A 257 -6.26 -8.09 -1.83
C LEU A 257 -7.44 -7.77 -2.75
N TRP A 258 -7.41 -8.25 -3.99
CA TRP A 258 -8.46 -7.96 -4.98
C TRP A 258 -9.76 -8.65 -4.63
N ALA A 259 -9.68 -9.91 -4.23
CA ALA A 259 -10.83 -10.67 -3.76
C ALA A 259 -11.48 -10.00 -2.53
N ARG A 260 -10.68 -9.49 -1.58
CA ARG A 260 -11.18 -8.72 -0.43
C ARG A 260 -11.85 -7.42 -0.84
N ASP A 261 -11.29 -6.69 -1.79
CA ASP A 261 -11.89 -5.44 -2.28
C ASP A 261 -13.18 -5.68 -3.03
N ALA A 262 -13.24 -6.74 -3.84
CA ALA A 262 -14.46 -7.18 -4.50
C ALA A 262 -15.55 -7.52 -3.49
N ALA A 263 -15.21 -8.23 -2.41
CA ALA A 263 -16.15 -8.53 -1.34
C ALA A 263 -16.67 -7.27 -0.65
N ARG A 264 -15.81 -6.28 -0.35
CA ARG A 264 -16.22 -4.98 0.21
C ARG A 264 -17.12 -4.21 -0.74
N TRP A 265 -16.76 -4.17 -2.02
CA TRP A 265 -17.53 -3.49 -3.04
C TRP A 265 -18.93 -4.11 -3.15
N LEU A 266 -19.03 -5.45 -3.21
CA LEU A 266 -20.30 -6.16 -3.23
C LEU A 266 -21.13 -5.85 -1.97
N ALA A 267 -20.51 -5.86 -0.79
CA ALA A 267 -21.19 -5.55 0.47
C ALA A 267 -21.78 -4.13 0.48
N ALA A 268 -21.03 -3.15 -0.01
CA ALA A 268 -21.50 -1.77 -0.17
C ALA A 268 -22.66 -1.63 -1.17
N HIS A 269 -22.84 -2.61 -2.07
CA HIS A 269 -23.94 -2.70 -3.03
C HIS A 269 -25.00 -3.74 -2.62
N GLY A 270 -25.06 -4.09 -1.32
CA GLY A 270 -26.11 -4.95 -0.75
C GLY A 270 -25.94 -6.44 -1.03
N ARG A 271 -24.76 -6.87 -1.50
CA ARG A 271 -24.43 -8.27 -1.77
C ARG A 271 -23.36 -8.78 -0.81
N ARG A 272 -23.67 -9.79 0.00
CA ARG A 272 -22.64 -10.47 0.79
C ARG A 272 -21.79 -11.37 -0.11
N ALA A 273 -20.51 -11.47 0.21
CA ALA A 273 -19.55 -12.30 -0.50
C ALA A 273 -18.60 -12.96 0.50
N ALA A 274 -18.20 -14.19 0.20
CA ALA A 274 -17.18 -14.91 0.93
C ALA A 274 -15.97 -15.13 0.04
N VAL A 275 -14.80 -14.81 0.57
CA VAL A 275 -13.52 -15.08 -0.09
C VAL A 275 -12.97 -16.39 0.47
N ILE A 276 -12.67 -17.33 -0.43
CA ILE A 276 -11.98 -18.58 -0.13
C ILE A 276 -10.64 -18.57 -0.83
N GLU A 277 -9.55 -18.72 -0.08
CA GLU A 277 -8.21 -18.82 -0.66
C GLU A 277 -7.91 -20.28 -0.99
N LEU A 278 -7.45 -20.56 -2.21
CA LEU A 278 -7.13 -21.92 -2.64
C LEU A 278 -6.00 -22.53 -1.80
N ASP A 279 -5.13 -21.68 -1.23
CA ASP A 279 -4.06 -22.07 -0.32
C ASP A 279 -4.60 -22.73 0.98
N ASP A 280 -5.87 -22.52 1.32
CA ASP A 280 -6.56 -23.24 2.40
C ASP A 280 -6.84 -24.73 2.05
N TYR A 281 -6.64 -25.14 0.80
CA TYR A 281 -6.89 -26.52 0.35
C TYR A 281 -5.59 -27.27 0.04
N LEU A 282 -4.43 -26.79 0.52
CA LEU A 282 -3.15 -27.47 0.30
C LEU A 282 -3.12 -28.86 0.94
N LEU A 283 -2.71 -29.89 0.17
CA LEU A 283 -2.61 -31.28 0.65
C LEU A 283 -1.40 -31.51 1.57
N GLU A 284 -0.24 -30.97 1.19
CA GLU A 284 0.99 -30.99 1.99
C GLU A 284 1.64 -29.60 1.93
N PRO A 285 1.27 -28.67 2.83
CA PRO A 285 1.77 -27.29 2.83
C PRO A 285 3.32 -27.20 2.83
N GLU A 286 3.98 -28.18 3.44
CA GLU A 286 5.45 -28.26 3.54
C GLU A 286 6.14 -28.84 2.30
N LYS A 287 5.40 -29.55 1.43
CA LYS A 287 5.94 -30.31 0.27
C LYS A 287 5.35 -29.94 -1.07
N ALA A 288 4.45 -28.95 -1.10
CA ALA A 288 3.70 -28.45 -2.27
C ALA A 288 4.55 -28.05 -3.51
N CYS A 289 5.88 -28.16 -3.44
CA CYS A 289 6.83 -27.61 -4.40
C CYS A 289 7.77 -28.64 -5.07
N THR A 290 7.50 -29.97 -5.02
CA THR A 290 8.54 -30.95 -5.43
C THR A 290 8.23 -31.90 -6.61
N ARG A 291 7.05 -31.89 -7.24
CA ARG A 291 6.76 -32.83 -8.36
C ARG A 291 5.89 -32.22 -9.48
N VAL A 292 6.29 -32.45 -10.74
CA VAL A 292 5.82 -31.72 -11.94
C VAL A 292 4.98 -32.63 -12.87
N ALA A 293 3.91 -33.24 -12.35
CA ALA A 293 2.97 -34.00 -13.19
C ALA A 293 1.56 -33.38 -13.19
N ASP A 294 1.07 -32.95 -12.02
CA ASP A 294 -0.23 -32.30 -11.87
C ASP A 294 -0.15 -31.20 -10.80
N PRO A 295 -0.05 -29.92 -11.18
CA PRO A 295 0.09 -28.80 -10.23
C PRO A 295 -1.15 -28.49 -9.41
N LEU A 296 -2.30 -29.06 -9.75
CA LEU A 296 -3.55 -28.80 -9.05
C LEU A 296 -3.95 -29.98 -8.19
N GLY A 297 -3.92 -31.19 -8.73
CA GLY A 297 -4.27 -32.40 -7.98
C GLY A 297 -3.20 -32.86 -6.99
N MET A 298 -1.93 -32.45 -7.17
CA MET A 298 -0.86 -32.75 -6.20
C MET A 298 -0.70 -31.65 -5.14
N THR A 299 -1.08 -30.42 -5.48
CA THR A 299 -0.90 -29.26 -4.59
C THR A 299 -2.14 -29.06 -3.72
N TYR A 300 -3.34 -29.20 -4.29
CA TYR A 300 -4.60 -28.91 -3.63
C TYR A 300 -5.51 -30.14 -3.56
N ASP A 301 -6.38 -30.18 -2.55
CA ASP A 301 -7.52 -31.09 -2.47
C ASP A 301 -8.58 -30.68 -3.50
N LEU A 302 -8.26 -30.93 -4.78
CA LEU A 302 -9.10 -30.58 -5.92
C LEU A 302 -10.51 -31.18 -5.82
N PRO A 303 -10.71 -32.45 -5.40
CA PRO A 303 -12.04 -32.99 -5.16
C PRO A 303 -12.86 -32.16 -4.16
N ALA A 304 -12.26 -31.72 -3.04
CA ALA A 304 -12.96 -30.89 -2.06
C ALA A 304 -13.31 -29.50 -2.61
N VAL A 305 -12.44 -28.89 -3.41
CA VAL A 305 -12.72 -27.59 -4.06
C VAL A 305 -13.85 -27.73 -5.08
N LEU A 306 -13.86 -28.79 -5.89
CA LEU A 306 -14.93 -29.04 -6.86
C LEU A 306 -16.27 -29.36 -6.19
N ASP A 307 -16.26 -30.13 -5.10
CA ASP A 307 -17.47 -30.38 -4.29
C ASP A 307 -18.03 -29.07 -3.72
N LEU A 308 -17.16 -28.22 -3.15
CA LEU A 308 -17.53 -26.89 -2.66
C LEU A 308 -18.25 -26.06 -3.74
N LEU A 309 -17.64 -25.94 -4.92
CA LEU A 309 -18.21 -25.19 -6.04
C LEU A 309 -19.56 -25.76 -6.49
N ALA A 310 -19.64 -27.09 -6.59
CA ALA A 310 -20.86 -27.77 -7.03
C ALA A 310 -22.01 -27.63 -6.03
N ARG A 311 -21.74 -27.75 -4.72
CA ARG A 311 -22.73 -27.57 -3.65
C ARG A 311 -23.22 -26.12 -3.57
N HIS A 312 -22.32 -25.15 -3.66
CA HIS A 312 -22.69 -23.74 -3.68
C HIS A 312 -23.55 -23.40 -4.91
N ALA A 313 -23.21 -23.93 -6.08
CA ALA A 313 -24.00 -23.76 -7.30
C ALA A 313 -25.43 -24.30 -7.16
N ARG A 314 -25.63 -25.37 -6.39
CA ARG A 314 -26.96 -25.92 -6.03
C ARG A 314 -27.69 -25.14 -4.93
N GLY A 315 -27.05 -24.12 -4.35
CA GLY A 315 -27.61 -23.34 -3.25
C GLY A 315 -27.61 -24.07 -1.91
N GLU A 316 -26.70 -25.03 -1.74
CA GLU A 316 -26.49 -25.69 -0.46
C GLU A 316 -25.58 -24.83 0.43
N ARG A 317 -25.79 -24.90 1.75
CA ARG A 317 -24.85 -24.35 2.71
C ARG A 317 -23.59 -25.23 2.71
N VAL A 318 -22.42 -24.62 2.54
CA VAL A 318 -21.15 -25.36 2.44
C VAL A 318 -20.21 -24.96 3.55
N ASP A 319 -19.49 -25.91 4.13
CA ASP A 319 -18.48 -25.63 5.15
C ASP A 319 -17.31 -24.86 4.52
N ALA A 320 -17.01 -23.69 5.07
CA ALA A 320 -15.91 -22.84 4.60
C ALA A 320 -14.53 -23.25 5.17
N LEU A 321 -14.40 -24.45 5.76
CA LEU A 321 -13.22 -24.87 6.53
C LEU A 321 -12.04 -25.30 5.65
N ARG A 322 -10.85 -24.88 6.14
CA ARG A 322 -9.70 -24.32 5.41
C ARG A 322 -8.38 -25.14 5.49
N SER A 323 -8.48 -26.42 5.82
CA SER A 323 -7.48 -27.49 5.63
C SER A 323 -7.98 -28.74 6.37
N PRO A 324 -7.43 -29.95 6.11
CA PRO A 324 -7.71 -31.13 6.93
C PRO A 324 -7.43 -30.94 8.43
N GLU A 325 -6.37 -30.22 8.82
CA GLU A 325 -6.07 -29.96 10.24
C GLU A 325 -7.08 -29.00 10.88
N ALA A 326 -7.53 -27.97 10.16
CA ALA A 326 -8.55 -27.04 10.65
C ALA A 326 -9.92 -27.70 10.82
N ARG A 327 -10.21 -28.77 10.06
CA ARG A 327 -11.40 -29.61 10.25
C ARG A 327 -11.26 -30.52 11.47
N ALA A 328 -10.05 -31.00 11.76
CA ALA A 328 -9.75 -31.91 12.86
C ALA A 328 -9.63 -31.22 14.23
N SER A 329 -9.27 -29.93 14.29
CA SER A 329 -9.12 -29.16 15.53
C SER A 329 -10.43 -28.56 16.08
N ARG A 330 -11.56 -28.79 15.40
CA ARG A 330 -12.88 -28.29 15.81
C ARG A 330 -13.35 -29.03 17.07
N LEU A 331 -13.79 -28.27 18.07
CA LEU A 331 -14.49 -28.83 19.24
C LEU A 331 -15.83 -29.43 18.79
N GLU A 332 -16.14 -30.64 19.25
CA GLU A 332 -17.42 -31.29 18.98
C GLU A 332 -18.58 -30.37 19.41
N GLY A 333 -19.43 -29.98 18.45
CA GLY A 333 -20.63 -29.18 18.69
C GLY A 333 -20.55 -27.70 18.31
N GLU A 334 -19.39 -27.15 17.94
CA GLU A 334 -19.35 -25.79 17.37
C GLU A 334 -19.99 -25.80 15.97
N PRO A 335 -20.91 -24.89 15.62
CA PRO A 335 -21.46 -24.81 14.26
C PRO A 335 -20.36 -24.37 13.29
N ALA A 336 -20.29 -25.03 12.13
CA ALA A 336 -19.39 -24.60 11.08
C ALA A 336 -19.80 -23.18 10.66
N ALA A 337 -18.82 -22.29 10.51
CA ALA A 337 -19.01 -21.09 9.72
C ALA A 337 -19.23 -21.54 8.26
N GLY A 338 -20.46 -21.93 7.94
CA GLY A 338 -20.84 -22.36 6.61
C GLY A 338 -21.17 -21.15 5.74
N LEU A 339 -20.65 -21.15 4.52
CA LEU A 339 -20.98 -20.23 3.43
C LEU A 339 -22.50 -20.22 3.25
N ASP A 340 -23.11 -19.04 3.36
CA ASP A 340 -24.53 -18.89 3.10
C ASP A 340 -24.77 -19.04 1.59
N PRO A 341 -25.75 -19.86 1.16
CA PRO A 341 -26.10 -19.97 -0.25
C PRO A 341 -26.28 -18.61 -0.95
N ALA A 342 -26.82 -17.62 -0.27
CA ALA A 342 -27.07 -16.29 -0.85
C ALA A 342 -25.79 -15.49 -1.13
N GLU A 343 -24.65 -15.87 -0.55
CA GLU A 343 -23.37 -15.17 -0.72
C GLU A 343 -22.74 -15.43 -2.09
N VAL A 344 -22.07 -14.42 -2.63
CA VAL A 344 -21.15 -14.63 -3.76
C VAL A 344 -19.91 -15.35 -3.26
N LEU A 345 -19.58 -16.47 -3.87
CA LEU A 345 -18.32 -17.16 -3.61
C LEU A 345 -17.21 -16.58 -4.50
N ILE A 346 -16.14 -16.10 -3.87
CA ILE A 346 -14.93 -15.62 -4.54
C ILE A 346 -13.81 -16.62 -4.25
N LEU A 347 -13.47 -17.46 -5.23
CA LEU A 347 -12.35 -18.39 -5.11
C LEU A 347 -11.06 -17.70 -5.57
N CYS A 348 -10.08 -17.54 -4.70
CA CYS A 348 -8.85 -16.80 -4.98
C CYS A 348 -7.65 -17.74 -4.91
N GLY A 349 -6.83 -17.82 -5.96
CA GLY A 349 -5.66 -18.71 -5.93
C GLY A 349 -4.87 -18.71 -7.23
N PRO A 350 -3.66 -19.31 -7.24
CA PRO A 350 -2.96 -19.58 -8.49
C PRO A 350 -3.70 -20.67 -9.29
N TYR A 351 -3.34 -20.83 -10.56
CA TYR A 351 -3.77 -21.95 -11.41
C TYR A 351 -5.28 -22.13 -11.65
N LEU A 352 -6.16 -21.20 -11.28
CA LEU A 352 -7.62 -21.34 -11.53
C LEU A 352 -8.00 -21.38 -13.03
N LEU A 353 -7.04 -21.16 -13.91
CA LEU A 353 -7.16 -21.32 -15.36
C LEU A 353 -7.09 -22.78 -15.85
N ASP A 354 -6.76 -23.74 -14.98
CA ASP A 354 -6.79 -25.17 -15.32
C ASP A 354 -8.20 -25.62 -15.71
N ALA A 355 -8.28 -26.45 -16.76
CA ALA A 355 -9.53 -26.88 -17.37
C ALA A 355 -10.54 -27.49 -16.37
N ARG A 356 -10.05 -28.20 -15.34
CA ARG A 356 -10.92 -28.84 -14.33
C ARG A 356 -11.65 -27.82 -13.47
N LEU A 357 -10.95 -26.76 -13.06
CA LEU A 357 -11.56 -25.66 -12.30
C LEU A 357 -12.36 -24.74 -13.20
N ARG A 358 -11.89 -24.47 -14.43
CA ARG A 358 -12.61 -23.64 -15.41
C ARG A 358 -14.00 -24.16 -15.72
N ALA A 359 -14.17 -25.48 -15.81
CA ALA A 359 -15.48 -26.09 -16.04
C ALA A 359 -16.48 -25.81 -14.91
N ALA A 360 -16.00 -25.74 -13.65
CA ALA A 360 -16.83 -25.44 -12.48
C ALA A 360 -16.94 -23.92 -12.18
N LEU A 361 -16.01 -23.12 -12.70
CA LEU A 361 -15.86 -21.69 -12.43
C LEU A 361 -15.67 -20.91 -13.75
N PRO A 362 -16.76 -20.71 -14.52
CA PRO A 362 -16.68 -20.13 -15.86
C PRO A 362 -16.35 -18.63 -15.83
N ALA A 363 -16.67 -17.92 -14.75
CA ALA A 363 -16.38 -16.51 -14.56
C ALA A 363 -15.08 -16.33 -13.77
N LEU A 364 -14.11 -15.61 -14.34
CA LEU A 364 -12.80 -15.38 -13.75
C LEU A 364 -12.32 -13.95 -13.97
N VAL A 365 -11.68 -13.40 -12.95
CA VAL A 365 -10.81 -12.23 -13.04
C VAL A 365 -9.37 -12.73 -13.01
N TYR A 366 -8.55 -12.29 -13.97
CA TYR A 366 -7.14 -12.61 -14.05
C TYR A 366 -6.30 -11.35 -13.84
N LEU A 367 -5.45 -11.36 -12.82
CA LEU A 367 -4.53 -10.28 -12.50
C LEU A 367 -3.19 -10.54 -13.17
N GLU A 368 -2.82 -9.67 -14.10
CA GLU A 368 -1.54 -9.73 -14.81
C GLU A 368 -0.46 -8.99 -14.03
N ALA A 369 0.64 -9.68 -13.75
CA ALA A 369 1.85 -9.07 -13.22
C ALA A 369 3.04 -9.83 -13.78
N ASP A 370 4.07 -9.10 -14.20
CA ASP A 370 5.32 -9.71 -14.63
C ASP A 370 6.06 -10.36 -13.44
N ASP A 371 6.97 -11.27 -13.75
CA ASP A 371 7.76 -12.01 -12.76
C ASP A 371 8.55 -11.08 -11.83
N GLU A 372 9.09 -9.98 -12.35
CA GLU A 372 9.93 -9.07 -11.56
C GLU A 372 9.09 -8.37 -10.50
N THR A 373 7.93 -7.83 -10.90
CA THR A 373 6.94 -7.24 -10.00
C THR A 373 6.47 -8.26 -8.96
N CYS A 374 6.15 -9.48 -9.39
CA CYS A 374 5.76 -10.57 -8.49
C CYS A 374 6.84 -10.87 -7.44
N LEU A 375 8.09 -11.05 -7.88
CA LEU A 375 9.21 -11.38 -6.99
C LEU A 375 9.55 -10.23 -6.05
N LYS A 376 9.48 -8.97 -6.49
CA LYS A 376 9.67 -7.79 -5.62
C LYS A 376 8.63 -7.75 -4.51
N ARG A 377 7.36 -7.97 -4.83
CA ARG A 377 6.27 -8.02 -3.84
C ARG A 377 6.45 -9.16 -2.85
N LEU A 378 6.84 -10.35 -3.32
CA LEU A 378 7.16 -11.49 -2.46
C LEU A 378 8.37 -11.21 -1.57
N ALA A 379 9.39 -10.52 -2.08
CA ALA A 379 10.57 -10.14 -1.31
C ALA A 379 10.21 -9.20 -0.16
N ALA A 380 9.36 -8.19 -0.40
CA ALA A 380 8.95 -7.24 0.62
C ALA A 380 7.98 -7.85 1.67
N ARG A 381 7.15 -8.81 1.26
CA ARG A 381 6.08 -9.37 2.10
C ARG A 381 6.51 -10.63 2.84
N ASP A 382 7.10 -11.60 2.14
CA ASP A 382 7.26 -12.98 2.63
C ASP A 382 8.67 -13.27 3.14
N VAL A 383 9.72 -12.70 2.53
CA VAL A 383 11.11 -12.96 2.94
C VAL A 383 11.38 -12.60 4.40
N PRO A 384 10.89 -11.47 4.95
CA PRO A 384 11.08 -11.17 6.37
C PRO A 384 10.43 -12.20 7.32
N LEU A 385 9.41 -12.92 6.84
CA LEU A 385 8.63 -13.86 7.65
C LEU A 385 9.08 -15.32 7.46
N ARG A 386 9.52 -15.67 6.25
CA ARG A 386 9.71 -17.06 5.81
C ARG A 386 11.09 -17.34 5.22
N GLY A 387 11.95 -16.33 5.12
CA GLY A 387 13.28 -16.45 4.54
C GLY A 387 13.33 -16.36 3.00
N PRO A 388 14.54 -16.26 2.43
CA PRO A 388 14.76 -16.10 0.98
C PRO A 388 14.31 -17.30 0.14
N GLU A 389 14.10 -18.46 0.75
CA GLU A 389 13.69 -19.71 0.10
C GLU A 389 12.37 -19.55 -0.67
N VAL A 390 11.46 -18.69 -0.19
CA VAL A 390 10.19 -18.37 -0.88
C VAL A 390 10.44 -17.83 -2.29
N LEU A 391 11.46 -16.99 -2.48
CA LEU A 391 11.79 -16.45 -3.80
C LEU A 391 12.36 -17.52 -4.73
N ILE A 392 13.16 -18.44 -4.19
CA ILE A 392 13.72 -19.56 -4.94
C ILE A 392 12.59 -20.47 -5.44
N GLN A 393 11.64 -20.81 -4.56
CA GLN A 393 10.47 -21.61 -4.91
C GLN A 393 9.57 -20.90 -5.92
N ALA A 394 9.29 -19.61 -5.71
CA ALA A 394 8.51 -18.80 -6.64
C ALA A 394 9.11 -18.83 -8.06
N ARG A 395 10.42 -18.59 -8.17
CA ARG A 395 11.13 -18.51 -9.45
C ARG A 395 11.31 -19.87 -10.13
N ARG A 396 11.62 -20.92 -9.37
CA ARG A 396 11.96 -22.25 -9.95
C ARG A 396 10.75 -23.13 -10.19
N VAL A 397 9.65 -22.90 -9.47
CA VAL A 397 8.49 -23.80 -9.47
C VAL A 397 7.22 -23.05 -9.84
N HIS A 398 6.77 -22.09 -9.01
CA HIS A 398 5.43 -21.54 -9.14
C HIS A 398 5.23 -20.68 -10.40
N LEU A 399 6.16 -19.77 -10.71
CA LEU A 399 6.04 -18.90 -11.89
C LEU A 399 6.14 -19.71 -13.21
N PRO A 400 7.10 -20.64 -13.39
CA PRO A 400 7.10 -21.51 -14.57
C PRO A 400 5.82 -22.34 -14.71
N LEU A 401 5.31 -22.86 -13.60
CA LEU A 401 4.10 -23.68 -13.60
C LEU A 401 2.84 -22.87 -13.94
N GLN A 402 2.76 -21.64 -13.42
CA GLN A 402 1.68 -20.71 -13.76
C GLN A 402 1.64 -20.46 -15.27
N ARG A 403 2.79 -20.24 -15.91
CA ARG A 403 2.86 -20.06 -17.38
C ARG A 403 2.38 -21.29 -18.15
N GLN A 404 2.72 -22.49 -17.69
CA GLN A 404 2.23 -23.73 -18.34
C GLN A 404 0.70 -23.84 -18.27
N VAL A 405 0.08 -23.37 -17.18
CA VAL A 405 -1.38 -23.31 -17.06
C VAL A 405 -1.93 -22.23 -18.00
N GLU A 406 -1.33 -21.04 -18.03
CA GLU A 406 -1.72 -19.93 -18.93
C GLU A 406 -1.66 -20.30 -20.42
N GLU A 407 -0.62 -21.01 -20.85
CA GLU A 407 -0.42 -21.46 -22.23
C GLU A 407 -1.51 -22.42 -22.71
N LYS A 408 -2.07 -23.22 -21.80
CA LYS A 408 -3.11 -24.21 -22.08
C LYS A 408 -4.52 -23.71 -21.77
N ALA A 409 -4.65 -22.50 -21.23
CA ALA A 409 -5.90 -21.98 -20.71
C ALA A 409 -6.87 -21.58 -21.82
N ASP A 410 -8.16 -21.84 -21.59
CA ASP A 410 -9.24 -21.17 -22.32
C ASP A 410 -9.55 -19.81 -21.68
N TRP A 411 -9.19 -18.75 -22.40
CA TRP A 411 -9.36 -17.36 -22.01
C TRP A 411 -10.77 -16.80 -22.29
N ALA A 412 -11.66 -17.57 -22.90
CA ALA A 412 -13.03 -17.14 -23.16
C ALA A 412 -13.75 -16.76 -21.86
N GLY A 413 -14.31 -15.55 -21.81
CA GLY A 413 -15.02 -15.04 -20.63
C GLY A 413 -14.15 -14.64 -19.43
N VAL A 414 -12.82 -14.66 -19.57
CA VAL A 414 -11.89 -14.20 -18.51
C VAL A 414 -11.71 -12.69 -18.58
N VAL A 415 -11.92 -12.01 -17.46
CA VAL A 415 -11.68 -10.57 -17.30
C VAL A 415 -10.23 -10.36 -16.90
N ARG A 416 -9.41 -9.92 -17.87
CA ARG A 416 -7.99 -9.63 -17.66
C ARG A 416 -7.81 -8.20 -17.16
N LEU A 417 -7.03 -8.04 -16.09
CA LEU A 417 -6.64 -6.76 -15.49
C LEU A 417 -5.11 -6.67 -15.52
N ALA A 418 -4.56 -5.51 -15.86
CA ALA A 418 -3.12 -5.28 -15.94
C ALA A 418 -2.74 -3.89 -15.40
N GLY A 419 -1.47 -3.70 -15.05
CA GLY A 419 -0.95 -2.42 -14.59
C GLY A 419 -1.70 -1.89 -13.37
N ALA A 420 -2.19 -0.66 -13.46
CA ALA A 420 -2.93 0.02 -12.41
C ALA A 420 -4.26 -0.63 -11.97
N ASP A 421 -4.79 -1.53 -12.79
CA ASP A 421 -5.99 -2.30 -12.45
C ASP A 421 -5.66 -3.53 -11.57
N VAL A 422 -4.37 -3.81 -11.37
CA VAL A 422 -3.85 -4.92 -10.57
C VAL A 422 -3.29 -4.40 -9.25
N LEU A 423 -3.86 -4.86 -8.14
CA LEU A 423 -3.58 -4.31 -6.82
C LEU A 423 -2.13 -4.48 -6.38
N GLY A 424 -1.63 -3.43 -5.72
CA GLY A 424 -0.22 -3.26 -5.37
C GLY A 424 0.65 -2.79 -6.54
N GLY A 425 0.05 -2.45 -7.69
CA GLY A 425 0.70 -2.00 -8.91
C GLY A 425 0.18 -0.64 -9.31
N GLY A 426 0.51 0.35 -8.51
CA GLY A 426 0.17 1.74 -8.78
C GLY A 426 -1.31 2.10 -8.80
N LEU A 427 -1.56 3.40 -8.78
CA LEU A 427 -2.87 3.97 -9.06
C LEU A 427 -3.02 4.09 -10.58
N PRO A 428 -4.25 4.10 -11.12
CA PRO A 428 -4.44 4.42 -12.53
C PRO A 428 -3.76 5.75 -12.83
N PRO A 429 -3.01 5.89 -13.94
CA PRO A 429 -2.40 7.17 -14.28
C PRO A 429 -3.51 8.23 -14.28
N ALA A 430 -3.22 9.41 -13.72
CA ALA A 430 -4.09 10.56 -13.94
C ALA A 430 -4.17 10.77 -15.46
N THR A 431 -5.37 10.77 -16.03
CA THR A 431 -5.52 11.10 -17.45
C THR A 431 -4.96 12.50 -17.63
N ARG A 432 -3.82 12.62 -18.33
CA ARG A 432 -3.21 13.91 -18.64
C ARG A 432 -4.26 14.74 -19.39
N PRO A 433 -4.59 15.98 -18.97
CA PRO A 433 -5.20 16.90 -19.91
C PRO A 433 -4.22 17.04 -21.08
N ALA A 434 -4.72 16.80 -22.29
CA ALA A 434 -3.93 16.98 -23.49
C ALA A 434 -3.40 18.42 -23.51
N TYR A 435 -2.08 18.56 -23.40
CA TYR A 435 -1.43 19.81 -23.75
C TYR A 435 -1.75 20.07 -25.23
N THR A 436 -2.61 21.04 -25.47
CA THR A 436 -2.79 21.60 -26.80
C THR A 436 -1.65 22.61 -26.96
N PRO A 437 -0.89 22.58 -28.08
CA PRO A 437 0.38 23.30 -28.22
C PRO A 437 0.29 24.81 -28.03
#